data_AF-A0A0T6AMZ4-F1
#
_entry.id   AF-A0A0T6AMZ4-F1
#
_cell.length_a   1.000
_cell.length_b   1.000
_cell.length_c   1.000
_cell.angle_alpha   90.00
_cell.angle_beta   90.00
_cell.angle_gamma   90.00
#
_symmetry.space_group_name_H-M   'P 1'
#
loop_
_entity.id
_entity.type
_entity.pdbx_description
1 polymer ?
#
loop_
_entity_poly.entity_id
_entity_poly.type
_entity_poly.pdbx_seq_one_letter_code
_entity_poly.pdbx_strand_id
1 'polypeptide(L)'
;MIGALLGFLLTVALSAFVAAAPDPSAYTRTAGAGGVTVKVVYAPPEYFQAAKDLEGARRWRPAEQVVFLVTLDTHAGDLMAFDLARNIRLRVRGTGGATNEYTPGKWEATSDGSHHRAGALIFPATVSGVKSLGPGVTAITLVISNLAGVPARSFEWVLPVR
;
A
#
# COMPACT_ATOMS: atom_id res chain seq x y z
N MET A 1 3.10 54.20 -48.74
CA MET A 1 2.86 52.77 -49.02
C MET A 1 3.64 51.95 -48.01
N ILE A 2 2.93 51.09 -47.26
CA ILE A 2 3.26 49.70 -46.84
C ILE A 2 4.67 49.46 -46.27
N GLY A 3 4.90 48.94 -45.06
CA GLY A 3 4.02 48.32 -44.07
C GLY A 3 4.90 47.73 -42.94
N ALA A 4 4.44 47.81 -41.70
CA ALA A 4 5.08 47.17 -40.56
C ALA A 4 4.46 45.77 -40.36
N LEU A 5 5.27 44.73 -40.48
CA LEU A 5 4.88 43.34 -40.24
C LEU A 5 5.01 43.07 -38.73
N LEU A 6 3.88 43.06 -38.02
CA LEU A 6 3.84 42.62 -36.61
C LEU A 6 3.69 41.09 -36.60
N GLY A 7 4.78 40.39 -36.29
CA GLY A 7 4.77 38.95 -36.06
C GLY A 7 4.13 38.64 -34.70
N PHE A 8 2.97 38.00 -34.71
CA PHE A 8 2.31 37.50 -33.50
C PHE A 8 2.88 36.12 -33.18
N LEU A 9 3.77 36.03 -32.17
CA LEU A 9 4.19 34.75 -31.60
C LEU A 9 3.05 34.19 -30.75
N LEU A 10 2.37 33.16 -31.25
CA LEU A 10 1.38 32.41 -30.50
C LEU A 10 2.08 31.33 -29.67
N THR A 11 2.34 31.61 -28.39
CA THR A 11 2.77 30.60 -27.41
C THR A 11 1.58 29.75 -27.00
N VAL A 12 1.46 28.54 -27.54
CA VAL A 12 0.53 27.54 -27.04
C VAL A 12 1.11 26.96 -25.75
N ALA A 13 0.61 27.42 -24.60
CA ALA A 13 0.95 26.81 -23.31
C ALA A 13 0.19 25.48 -23.17
N LEU A 14 0.91 24.37 -23.29
CA LEU A 14 0.36 23.04 -23.06
C LEU A 14 0.22 22.83 -21.53
N SER A 15 -0.95 23.12 -20.97
CA SER A 15 -1.24 22.81 -19.56
C SER A 15 -1.42 21.31 -19.39
N ALA A 16 -0.39 20.62 -18.88
CA ALA A 16 -0.52 19.25 -18.43
C ALA A 16 -1.39 19.23 -17.16
N PHE A 17 -2.56 18.59 -17.23
CA PHE A 17 -3.35 18.26 -16.05
C PHE A 17 -2.58 17.20 -15.24
N VAL A 18 -1.91 17.62 -14.17
CA VAL A 18 -1.46 16.68 -13.14
C VAL A 18 -2.71 16.25 -12.37
N ALA A 19 -3.13 15.00 -12.53
CA ALA A 19 -4.19 14.44 -11.70
C ALA A 19 -3.79 14.58 -10.23
N ALA A 20 -4.71 15.10 -9.39
CA ALA A 20 -4.47 15.20 -7.96
C ALA A 20 -4.20 13.80 -7.39
N ALA A 21 -3.22 13.69 -6.49
CA ALA A 21 -2.94 12.43 -5.81
C ALA A 21 -4.18 11.95 -5.03
N PRO A 22 -4.44 10.63 -4.94
CA PRO A 22 -5.56 10.09 -4.18
C PRO A 22 -5.50 10.51 -2.70
N ASP A 23 -6.66 10.68 -2.08
CA ASP A 23 -6.76 10.90 -0.64
C ASP A 23 -6.13 9.70 0.12
N PRO A 24 -5.44 9.92 1.27
CA PRO A 24 -4.84 8.84 2.06
C PRO A 24 -5.82 7.71 2.42
N SER A 25 -7.11 8.01 2.55
CA SER A 25 -8.15 6.99 2.81
C SER A 25 -8.35 6.02 1.64
N ALA A 26 -8.05 6.40 0.40
CA ALA A 26 -8.14 5.51 -0.77
C ALA A 26 -7.20 4.30 -0.64
N TYR A 27 -6.11 4.47 0.10
CA TYR A 27 -5.13 3.43 0.41
C TYR A 27 -5.53 2.54 1.60
N THR A 28 -6.59 2.88 2.32
CA THR A 28 -7.00 2.19 3.55
C THR A 28 -8.10 1.16 3.29
N ARG A 29 -7.99 -0.01 3.92
CA ARG A 29 -9.05 -1.03 3.99
C ARG A 29 -9.19 -1.50 5.43
N THR A 30 -10.43 -1.69 5.87
CA THR A 30 -10.74 -2.12 7.24
C THR A 30 -11.70 -3.31 7.20
N ALA A 31 -11.47 -4.31 8.04
CA ALA A 31 -12.36 -5.45 8.20
C ALA A 31 -12.39 -5.90 9.67
N GLY A 32 -13.57 -6.23 10.17
CA GLY A 32 -13.77 -6.80 11.51
C GLY A 32 -14.37 -8.20 11.42
N ALA A 33 -13.79 -9.16 12.12
CA ALA A 33 -14.32 -10.53 12.26
C ALA A 33 -13.67 -11.22 13.46
N GLY A 34 -14.33 -12.21 14.07
CA GLY A 34 -13.76 -12.98 15.19
C GLY A 34 -13.33 -12.12 16.38
N GLY A 35 -13.99 -10.98 16.62
CA GLY A 35 -13.65 -10.05 17.70
C GLY A 35 -12.45 -9.12 17.43
N VAL A 36 -11.78 -9.24 16.28
CA VAL A 36 -10.63 -8.41 15.91
C VAL A 36 -10.98 -7.50 14.74
N THR A 37 -10.72 -6.21 14.92
CA THR A 37 -10.73 -5.21 13.84
C THR A 37 -9.33 -5.08 13.28
N VAL A 38 -9.22 -5.11 11.96
CA VAL A 38 -7.96 -4.94 11.24
C VAL A 38 -8.10 -3.79 10.26
N LYS A 39 -7.18 -2.84 10.35
CA LYS A 39 -7.01 -1.76 9.38
C LYS A 39 -5.67 -1.97 8.67
N VAL A 40 -5.70 -1.90 7.35
CA VAL A 40 -4.51 -2.06 6.50
C VAL A 40 -4.42 -0.87 5.55
N VAL A 41 -3.24 -0.28 5.46
CA VAL A 41 -2.91 0.75 4.50
C VAL A 41 -1.86 0.20 3.54
N TYR A 42 -2.15 0.20 2.23
CA TYR A 42 -1.09 0.06 1.23
C TYR A 42 -0.33 1.39 1.16
N ALA A 43 0.96 1.39 1.52
CA ALA A 43 1.70 2.63 1.73
C ALA A 43 2.83 2.82 0.71
N PRO A 44 2.52 3.11 -0.57
CA PRO A 44 3.52 3.50 -1.56
C PRO A 44 4.01 4.94 -1.29
N PRO A 45 5.03 5.45 -2.00
CA PRO A 45 5.52 6.82 -1.82
C PRO A 45 4.41 7.89 -1.88
N GLU A 46 3.43 7.71 -2.75
CA GLU A 46 2.30 8.62 -2.96
C GLU A 46 1.41 8.73 -1.71
N TYR A 47 1.24 7.64 -0.96
CA TYR A 47 0.49 7.66 0.30
C TYR A 47 1.17 8.56 1.32
N PHE A 48 2.47 8.41 1.54
CA PHE A 48 3.19 9.21 2.54
C PHE A 48 3.24 10.69 2.16
N GLN A 49 3.33 11.00 0.86
CA GLN A 49 3.22 12.37 0.37
C GLN A 49 1.84 12.96 0.65
N ALA A 50 0.77 12.24 0.31
CA ALA A 50 -0.62 12.67 0.54
C ALA A 50 -0.94 12.81 2.04
N ALA A 51 -0.43 11.90 2.87
CA ALA A 51 -0.58 11.91 4.32
C ALA A 51 0.34 12.92 5.04
N LYS A 52 1.27 13.56 4.31
CA LYS A 52 2.31 14.45 4.84
C LYS A 52 3.20 13.79 5.92
N ASP A 53 3.41 12.48 5.80
CA ASP A 53 4.20 11.67 6.74
C ASP A 53 5.61 11.41 6.16
N LEU A 54 6.47 12.43 6.23
CA LEU A 54 7.85 12.34 5.76
C LEU A 54 8.70 11.41 6.62
N GLU A 55 8.41 11.30 7.91
CA GLU A 55 9.14 10.44 8.83
C GLU A 55 8.89 8.96 8.50
N GLY A 56 7.62 8.58 8.30
CA GLY A 56 7.24 7.25 7.85
C GLY A 56 7.86 6.88 6.50
N ALA A 57 7.84 7.80 5.53
CA ALA A 57 8.51 7.60 4.25
C ALA A 57 10.01 7.32 4.40
N ARG A 58 10.69 8.05 5.28
CA ARG A 58 12.13 7.86 5.54
C ARG A 58 12.40 6.55 6.29
N ARG A 59 11.54 6.20 7.25
CA ARG A 59 11.66 4.99 8.08
C ARG A 59 11.47 3.72 7.27
N TRP A 60 10.41 3.66 6.46
CA TRP A 60 10.01 2.45 5.72
C TRP A 60 10.31 2.50 4.23
N ARG A 61 10.96 3.55 3.72
CA ARG A 61 11.52 3.62 2.35
C ARG A 61 10.64 2.98 1.28
N PRO A 62 9.37 3.41 1.11
CA PRO A 62 8.39 2.74 0.25
C PRO A 62 8.74 2.78 -1.25
N ALA A 63 9.76 3.53 -1.65
CA ALA A 63 10.31 3.52 -2.99
C ALA A 63 11.22 2.30 -3.26
N GLU A 64 11.74 1.67 -2.20
CA GLU A 64 12.70 0.55 -2.27
C GLU A 64 12.07 -0.80 -1.89
N GLN A 65 10.85 -0.78 -1.35
CA GLN A 65 10.16 -1.97 -0.82
C GLN A 65 8.65 -1.76 -0.81
N VAL A 66 7.89 -2.85 -0.73
CA VAL A 66 6.43 -2.79 -0.66
C VAL A 66 6.03 -2.78 0.81
N VAL A 67 5.31 -1.73 1.22
CA VAL A 67 4.98 -1.48 2.62
C VAL A 67 3.48 -1.53 2.84
N PHE A 68 3.07 -2.22 3.89
CA PHE A 68 1.72 -2.15 4.43
C PHE A 68 1.76 -1.73 5.89
N LEU A 69 1.01 -0.69 6.25
CA LEU A 69 0.80 -0.34 7.65
C LEU A 69 -0.42 -1.12 8.15
N VAL A 70 -0.24 -1.87 9.23
CA VAL A 70 -1.29 -2.72 9.80
C VAL A 70 -1.57 -2.28 11.23
N THR A 71 -2.85 -2.16 11.55
CA THR A 71 -3.36 -1.98 12.91
C THR A 71 -4.35 -3.09 13.21
N LEU A 72 -4.19 -3.72 14.37
CA LEU A 72 -5.06 -4.76 14.91
C LEU A 72 -5.56 -4.29 16.27
N ASP A 73 -6.87 -4.37 16.46
CA ASP A 73 -7.55 -4.00 17.70
C ASP A 73 -8.49 -5.12 18.12
N THR A 74 -8.45 -5.50 19.40
CA THR A 74 -9.37 -6.46 19.99
C THR A 74 -9.78 -6.03 21.40
N HIS A 75 -10.96 -6.47 21.83
CA HIS A 75 -11.43 -6.33 23.21
C HIS A 75 -11.35 -7.65 24.00
N ALA A 76 -10.83 -8.71 23.39
CA ALA A 76 -10.65 -10.02 24.01
C ALA A 76 -9.49 -10.81 23.37
N GLY A 77 -8.93 -11.75 24.13
CA GLY A 77 -7.81 -12.58 23.69
C GLY A 77 -6.47 -11.85 23.71
N ASP A 78 -5.46 -12.45 23.07
CA ASP A 78 -4.10 -11.92 23.03
C ASP A 78 -3.56 -11.88 21.59
N LEU A 79 -3.40 -10.68 21.04
CA LEU A 79 -2.83 -10.46 19.72
C LEU A 79 -1.33 -10.75 19.64
N MET A 80 -0.62 -10.83 20.77
CA MET A 80 0.82 -11.15 20.78
C MET A 80 1.09 -12.60 20.42
N ALA A 81 0.13 -13.50 20.65
CA ALA A 81 0.21 -14.90 20.24
C ALA A 81 0.13 -15.09 18.70
N PHE A 82 -0.28 -14.05 17.95
CA PHE A 82 -0.37 -14.12 16.49
C PHE A 82 0.93 -13.70 15.80
N ASP A 83 1.53 -14.61 15.04
CA ASP A 83 2.69 -14.32 14.19
C ASP A 83 2.24 -13.69 12.86
N LEU A 84 2.34 -12.35 12.79
CA LEU A 84 1.98 -11.56 11.60
C LEU A 84 2.82 -11.95 10.37
N ALA A 85 4.12 -12.15 10.54
CA ALA A 85 5.01 -12.41 9.40
C ALA A 85 4.75 -13.79 8.78
N ARG A 86 4.43 -14.80 9.59
CA ARG A 86 4.12 -16.15 9.10
C ARG A 86 2.74 -16.29 8.48
N ASN A 87 1.75 -15.55 8.98
CA ASN A 87 0.35 -15.74 8.60
C ASN A 87 -0.14 -14.76 7.53
N ILE A 88 0.75 -13.91 7.00
CA ILE A 88 0.40 -12.92 5.99
C ILE A 88 1.08 -13.23 4.66
N ARG A 89 0.34 -12.95 3.59
CA ARG A 89 0.77 -13.09 2.19
C ARG A 89 0.35 -11.88 1.38
N LEU A 90 1.19 -11.46 0.45
CA LEU A 90 0.87 -10.47 -0.57
C LEU A 90 0.62 -11.21 -1.88
N ARG A 91 -0.61 -11.16 -2.39
CA ARG A 91 -0.94 -11.61 -3.73
C ARG A 91 -0.88 -10.44 -4.70
N VAL A 92 -0.29 -10.66 -5.86
CA VAL A 92 -0.09 -9.65 -6.90
C VAL A 92 -0.66 -10.18 -8.20
N ARG A 93 -1.65 -9.47 -8.74
CA ARG A 93 -2.30 -9.81 -10.00
C ARG A 93 -1.72 -8.96 -11.12
N GLY A 94 -1.20 -9.61 -12.15
CA GLY A 94 -0.70 -8.99 -13.37
C GLY A 94 -1.75 -8.89 -14.48
N THR A 95 -1.39 -8.21 -15.57
CA THR A 95 -2.12 -8.23 -16.83
C THR A 95 -2.33 -9.67 -17.31
N GLY A 96 -3.54 -9.98 -17.79
CA GLY A 96 -3.89 -11.35 -18.18
C GLY A 96 -4.24 -12.29 -17.03
N GLY A 97 -4.29 -11.80 -15.77
CA GLY A 97 -4.77 -12.55 -14.62
C GLY A 97 -3.72 -13.42 -13.91
N ALA A 98 -2.47 -13.43 -14.40
CA ALA A 98 -1.38 -14.11 -13.71
C ALA A 98 -1.23 -13.61 -12.26
N THR A 99 -1.06 -14.51 -11.30
CA THR A 99 -0.97 -14.16 -9.88
C THR A 99 0.34 -14.67 -9.28
N ASN A 100 1.09 -13.80 -8.63
CA ASN A 100 2.24 -14.13 -7.80
C ASN A 100 1.89 -13.96 -6.32
N GLU A 101 2.57 -14.70 -5.45
CA GLU A 101 2.39 -14.58 -4.00
C GLU A 101 3.75 -14.42 -3.31
N TYR A 102 3.81 -13.51 -2.34
CA TYR A 102 5.02 -13.16 -1.60
C TYR A 102 4.78 -13.21 -0.10
N THR A 103 5.80 -13.61 0.66
CA THR A 103 5.82 -13.49 2.13
C THR A 103 6.48 -12.16 2.53
N PRO A 104 6.08 -11.57 3.67
CA PRO A 104 6.79 -10.40 4.17
C PRO A 104 8.23 -10.78 4.55
N GLY A 105 9.17 -9.89 4.29
CA GLY A 105 10.55 -10.03 4.76
C GLY A 105 10.72 -9.57 6.21
N LYS A 106 9.87 -8.64 6.68
CA LYS A 106 9.94 -8.08 8.04
C LYS A 106 8.58 -7.59 8.55
N TRP A 107 8.33 -7.81 9.83
CA TRP A 107 7.37 -7.03 10.63
C TRP A 107 8.16 -6.05 11.50
N GLU A 108 7.79 -4.78 11.46
CA GLU A 108 8.35 -3.75 12.32
C GLU A 108 7.25 -3.09 13.14
N ALA A 109 7.17 -3.47 14.42
CA ALA A 109 6.19 -2.95 15.34
C ALA A 109 6.42 -1.46 15.63
N THR A 110 5.33 -0.71 15.66
CA THR A 110 5.25 0.65 16.24
C THR A 110 4.45 0.65 17.55
N SER A 111 3.62 -0.37 17.76
CA SER A 111 2.95 -0.67 19.00
C SER A 111 2.74 -2.18 19.10
N ASP A 112 3.10 -2.79 20.22
CA ASP A 112 2.89 -4.21 20.47
C ASP A 112 2.26 -4.38 21.85
N GLY A 113 1.00 -4.77 21.89
CA GLY A 113 0.25 -5.12 23.09
C GLY A 113 -0.77 -6.20 22.82
N SER A 114 -1.30 -6.81 23.88
CA SER A 114 -2.26 -7.91 23.76
C SER A 114 -3.59 -7.50 23.11
N HIS A 115 -3.99 -6.23 23.25
CA HIS A 115 -5.26 -5.71 22.72
C HIS A 115 -5.11 -4.79 21.50
N HIS A 116 -3.94 -4.16 21.35
CA HIS A 116 -3.65 -3.22 20.27
C HIS A 116 -2.26 -3.53 19.73
N ARG A 117 -2.18 -3.83 18.43
CA ARG A 117 -0.90 -4.01 17.72
C ARG A 117 -0.88 -3.15 16.48
N ALA A 118 0.23 -2.49 16.22
CA ALA A 118 0.42 -1.68 15.04
C ALA A 118 1.87 -1.75 14.55
N GLY A 119 2.07 -1.61 13.24
CA GLY A 119 3.40 -1.65 12.66
C GLY A 119 3.37 -1.75 11.14
N ALA A 120 4.57 -1.91 10.57
CA ALA A 120 4.77 -2.06 9.14
C ALA A 120 5.10 -3.51 8.77
N LEU A 121 4.36 -4.07 7.83
CA LEU A 121 4.75 -5.27 7.08
C LEU A 121 5.50 -4.84 5.84
N ILE A 122 6.70 -5.38 5.68
CA ILE A 122 7.63 -4.99 4.64
C ILE A 122 7.91 -6.21 3.77
N PHE A 123 7.59 -6.09 2.48
CA PHE A 123 7.88 -7.10 1.47
C PHE A 123 9.05 -6.62 0.58
N PRO A 124 9.95 -7.52 0.16
CA PRO A 124 11.02 -7.17 -0.77
C PRO A 124 10.43 -6.57 -2.06
N ALA A 125 11.06 -5.51 -2.60
CA ALA A 125 10.68 -5.00 -3.92
C ALA A 125 11.01 -5.96 -5.07
N THR A 126 11.92 -6.91 -4.83
CA THR A 126 12.37 -7.91 -5.80
C THR A 126 12.54 -9.27 -5.13
N VAL A 127 12.04 -10.32 -5.77
CA VAL A 127 12.24 -11.72 -5.35
C VAL A 127 12.76 -12.50 -6.54
N SER A 128 13.92 -13.17 -6.39
CA SER A 128 14.58 -13.93 -7.47
C SER A 128 14.75 -13.14 -8.78
N GLY A 129 15.09 -11.85 -8.67
CA GLY A 129 15.28 -10.96 -9.83
C GLY A 129 13.99 -10.38 -10.43
N VAL A 130 12.82 -10.79 -9.95
CA VAL A 130 11.51 -10.29 -10.42
C VAL A 130 10.99 -9.21 -9.48
N LYS A 131 10.61 -8.04 -10.01
CA LYS A 131 9.96 -6.98 -9.22
C LYS A 131 8.62 -7.47 -8.67
N SER A 132 8.42 -7.34 -7.37
CA SER A 132 7.16 -7.69 -6.69
C SER A 132 6.00 -6.86 -7.21
N LEU A 133 6.22 -5.56 -7.47
CA LEU A 133 5.28 -4.65 -8.14
C LEU A 133 5.92 -4.07 -9.42
N GLY A 134 5.71 -4.75 -10.55
CA GLY A 134 6.20 -4.35 -11.86
C GLY A 134 5.17 -3.63 -12.75
N PRO A 135 5.56 -3.16 -13.95
CA PRO A 135 4.69 -2.37 -14.86
C PRO A 135 3.39 -3.04 -15.32
N GLY A 136 3.25 -4.36 -15.14
CA GLY A 136 2.05 -5.12 -15.50
C GLY A 136 1.12 -5.41 -14.32
N VAL A 137 1.41 -4.94 -13.11
CA VAL A 137 0.55 -5.22 -11.95
C VAL A 137 -0.72 -4.37 -12.02
N THR A 138 -1.87 -5.03 -11.89
CA THR A 138 -3.20 -4.42 -11.97
C THR A 138 -3.94 -4.44 -10.64
N ALA A 139 -3.59 -5.35 -9.72
CA ALA A 139 -4.14 -5.36 -8.38
C ALA A 139 -3.21 -6.06 -7.39
N ILE A 140 -3.36 -5.70 -6.12
CA ILE A 140 -2.68 -6.35 -5.00
C ILE A 140 -3.68 -6.71 -3.92
N THR A 141 -3.44 -7.82 -3.22
CA THR A 141 -4.26 -8.28 -2.11
C THR A 141 -3.39 -8.69 -0.94
N LEU A 142 -3.54 -8.05 0.21
CA LEU A 142 -2.96 -8.53 1.46
C LEU A 142 -3.92 -9.58 2.05
N VAL A 143 -3.42 -10.78 2.32
CA VAL A 143 -4.19 -11.88 2.91
C VAL A 143 -3.65 -12.19 4.29
N ILE A 144 -4.51 -12.11 5.30
CA ILE A 144 -4.19 -12.45 6.69
C ILE A 144 -4.95 -13.73 7.05
N SER A 145 -4.22 -14.81 7.34
CA SER A 145 -4.80 -16.12 7.64
C SER A 145 -4.86 -16.38 9.15
N ASN A 146 -5.83 -17.17 9.59
CA ASN A 146 -5.91 -17.75 10.94
C ASN A 146 -5.86 -16.73 12.11
N LEU A 147 -6.31 -15.50 11.90
CA LEU A 147 -6.32 -14.48 12.95
C LEU A 147 -7.66 -14.52 13.71
N ALA A 148 -7.59 -14.93 14.98
CA ALA A 148 -8.72 -15.05 15.92
C ALA A 148 -9.83 -15.98 15.40
N GLY A 149 -9.44 -17.18 14.95
CA GLY A 149 -10.39 -18.20 14.47
C GLY A 149 -11.00 -17.92 13.10
N VAL A 150 -10.69 -16.77 12.48
CA VAL A 150 -11.12 -16.44 11.12
C VAL A 150 -10.13 -17.06 10.12
N PRO A 151 -10.59 -17.93 9.18
CA PRO A 151 -9.68 -18.62 8.26
C PRO A 151 -8.83 -17.67 7.42
N ALA A 152 -9.44 -16.62 6.86
CA ALA A 152 -8.74 -15.60 6.10
C ALA A 152 -9.50 -14.26 6.09
N ARG A 153 -8.75 -13.16 6.04
CA ARG A 153 -9.21 -11.81 5.66
C ARG A 153 -8.40 -11.34 4.46
N SER A 154 -9.04 -10.68 3.50
CA SER A 154 -8.39 -10.18 2.29
C SER A 154 -8.66 -8.69 2.10
N PHE A 155 -7.61 -7.93 1.80
CA PHE A 155 -7.65 -6.48 1.60
C PHE A 155 -7.10 -6.19 0.21
N GLU A 156 -7.95 -5.70 -0.71
CA GLU A 156 -7.59 -5.55 -2.12
C GLU A 156 -7.55 -4.07 -2.56
N TRP A 157 -6.57 -3.79 -3.42
CA TRP A 157 -6.41 -2.53 -4.14
C TRP A 157 -6.22 -2.80 -5.63
N VAL A 158 -7.03 -2.14 -6.45
CA VAL A 158 -6.77 -1.99 -7.89
C VAL A 158 -5.69 -0.92 -8.06
N LEU A 159 -4.73 -1.17 -8.95
CA LEU A 159 -3.61 -0.28 -9.21
C LEU A 159 -3.75 0.42 -10.59
N PRO A 160 -3.36 1.70 -10.72
CA PRO A 160 -2.98 2.59 -9.62
C PRO A 160 -4.19 2.89 -8.71
N VAL A 161 -3.92 3.16 -7.43
CA VAL A 161 -4.96 3.61 -6.49
C VAL A 161 -5.49 4.96 -6.98
N ARG A 162 -6.80 5.17 -6.94
CA ARG A 162 -7.50 6.37 -7.39
C ARG A 162 -8.38 6.92 -6.28
#